data_AF-A0A3M2SZ38-F1
#
_entry.id   AF-A0A3M2SZ38-F1
#
_cell.length_a   1.000
_cell.length_b   1.000
_cell.length_c   1.000
_cell.angle_alpha   90.00
_cell.angle_beta   90.00
_cell.angle_gamma   90.00
#
_symmetry.space_group_name_H-M   'P 1'
#
loop_
_entity.id
_entity.type
_entity.pdbx_description
1 polymer ?
#
loop_
_entity_poly.entity_id
_entity_poly.type
_entity_poly.pdbx_seq_one_letter_code
_entity_poly.pdbx_strand_id
1 'polypeptide(L)'
;MRLSGPMQRGWESGYFWIIYAVTHSFAFDAIYWQKIDPRFFGPTSTENPDEAWKERLELLDEKEKEEMDELVARKLKETETRILAWDPDEYTEAFRQKLREWREKENEGKAKVDQTDRPKALRN
;
A
#
# COMPACT_ATOMS: atom_id res chain seq x y z
N MET A 1 13.88 9.85 24.78
CA MET A 1 13.59 8.52 25.36
C MET A 1 14.87 7.69 25.30
N ARG A 2 15.26 7.02 26.40
CA ARG A 2 16.48 6.20 26.45
C ARG A 2 16.08 4.73 26.27
N LEU A 3 16.59 4.08 25.22
CA LEU A 3 16.36 2.65 25.01
C LEU A 3 17.06 1.85 26.11
N SER A 4 16.54 0.65 26.41
CA SER A 4 17.25 -0.28 27.28
C SER A 4 18.55 -0.71 26.59
N GLY A 5 19.60 -0.98 27.38
CA GLY A 5 20.91 -1.40 26.84
C GLY A 5 20.84 -2.58 25.85
N PRO A 6 20.03 -3.62 26.10
CA PRO A 6 19.82 -4.70 25.13
C PRO A 6 19.15 -4.23 23.83
N MET A 7 18.13 -3.37 23.91
CA MET A 7 17.43 -2.87 22.74
C MET A 7 18.33 -1.99 21.87
N GLN A 8 19.15 -1.14 22.49
CA GLN A 8 20.12 -0.31 21.79
C GLN A 8 21.14 -1.16 21.01
N ARG A 9 21.69 -2.21 21.64
CA ARG A 9 22.60 -3.15 20.94
C ARG A 9 21.91 -3.87 19.77
N GLY A 10 20.62 -4.20 19.91
CA GLY A 10 19.83 -4.79 18.83
C GLY A 10 19.65 -3.85 17.63
N TRP A 11 19.51 -2.55 17.89
CA TRP A 11 19.44 -1.51 16.85
C TRP A 11 20.78 -1.29 16.15
N GLU A 12 21.87 -1.23 16.92
CA GLU A 12 23.22 -1.04 16.38
C GLU A 12 23.65 -2.24 15.52
N SER A 13 23.47 -3.47 16.03
CA SER A 13 23.76 -4.71 15.28
C SER A 13 22.85 -4.93 14.07
N GLY A 14 21.65 -4.34 14.07
CA GLY A 14 20.66 -4.49 13.01
C GLY A 14 19.75 -5.71 13.16
N TYR A 15 19.96 -6.55 14.18
CA TYR A 15 19.09 -7.70 14.48
C TYR A 15 17.64 -7.29 14.67
N PHE A 16 17.42 -6.13 15.30
CA PHE A 16 16.08 -5.56 15.45
C PHE A 16 15.37 -5.38 14.09
N TRP A 17 16.06 -4.85 13.08
CA TRP A 17 15.46 -4.59 11.77
C TRP A 17 15.11 -5.88 11.03
N ILE A 18 15.93 -6.93 11.18
CA ILE A 18 15.64 -8.25 10.62
C ILE A 18 14.36 -8.82 11.23
N ILE A 19 14.27 -8.84 12.56
CA ILE A 19 13.08 -9.34 13.26
C ILE A 19 11.85 -8.51 12.90
N TYR A 20 11.99 -7.19 12.81
CA TYR A 20 10.89 -6.31 12.46
C TYR A 20 10.39 -6.55 11.02
N ALA A 21 11.30 -6.66 10.05
CA ALA A 21 10.95 -6.90 8.65
C ALA A 21 10.20 -8.23 8.46
N VAL A 22 10.64 -9.29 9.15
CA VAL A 22 9.98 -10.61 9.09
C VAL A 22 8.58 -10.58 9.72
N THR A 23 8.39 -9.80 10.77
CA THR A 23 7.12 -9.74 11.52
C THR A 23 6.10 -8.76 10.93
N HIS A 24 6.55 -7.77 10.14
CA HIS A 24 5.71 -6.69 9.61
C HIS A 24 5.85 -6.61 8.08
N SER A 25 5.06 -7.42 7.37
CA SER A 25 5.11 -7.51 5.90
C SER A 25 4.91 -6.16 5.18
N PHE A 26 4.09 -5.27 5.73
CA PHE A 26 3.84 -3.94 5.15
C PHE A 26 5.08 -3.03 5.15
N ALA A 27 6.01 -3.24 6.08
CA ALA A 27 7.23 -2.44 6.24
C ALA A 27 8.46 -3.17 5.71
N PHE A 28 8.31 -4.42 5.26
CA PHE A 28 9.40 -5.27 4.84
C PHE A 28 10.27 -4.59 3.79
N ASP A 29 9.65 -4.12 2.71
CA ASP A 29 10.36 -3.58 1.55
C ASP A 29 11.23 -2.35 1.94
N ALA A 30 10.62 -1.38 2.61
CA ALA A 30 11.33 -0.20 3.09
C ALA A 30 12.47 -0.53 4.06
N ILE A 31 12.26 -1.47 5.00
CA ILE A 31 13.28 -1.84 5.99
C ILE A 31 14.40 -2.65 5.33
N TYR A 32 14.07 -3.52 4.39
CA TYR A 32 15.04 -4.29 3.65
C TYR A 32 16.04 -3.36 2.97
N TRP A 33 15.55 -2.44 2.13
CA TRP A 33 16.42 -1.53 1.37
C TRP A 33 17.16 -0.52 2.25
N GLN A 34 16.52 0.01 3.30
CA GLN A 34 17.15 1.07 4.11
C GLN A 34 18.09 0.54 5.21
N LYS A 35 17.84 -0.65 5.74
CA LYS A 35 18.49 -1.12 6.98
C LYS A 35 19.23 -2.43 6.83
N ILE A 36 18.75 -3.32 5.96
CA ILE A 36 19.28 -4.68 5.83
C ILE A 36 20.26 -4.76 4.66
N ASP A 37 19.83 -4.45 3.44
CA ASP A 37 20.62 -4.57 2.21
C ASP A 37 22.00 -3.89 2.30
N PRO A 38 22.12 -2.61 2.74
CA PRO A 38 23.40 -1.94 2.82
C PRO A 38 24.40 -2.55 3.80
N ARG A 39 23.93 -3.36 4.77
CA ARG A 39 24.80 -4.04 5.73
C ARG A 39 25.45 -5.30 5.16
N PHE A 40 24.80 -5.95 4.20
CA PHE A 40 25.28 -7.19 3.60
C PHE A 40 25.99 -6.94 2.26
N PHE A 41 25.43 -6.07 1.43
CA PHE A 41 25.92 -5.79 0.08
C PHE A 41 26.66 -4.45 -0.04
N GLY A 42 26.69 -3.66 1.04
CA GLY A 42 27.24 -2.32 1.03
C GLY A 42 26.27 -1.27 0.47
N PRO A 43 26.59 0.02 0.59
CA PRO A 43 25.74 1.09 0.08
C PRO A 43 25.56 0.98 -1.44
N THR A 44 24.35 1.26 -1.92
CA THR A 44 24.08 1.44 -3.35
C THR A 44 24.62 2.78 -3.85
N SER A 45 24.91 2.85 -5.13
CA SER A 45 25.31 4.09 -5.81
C SER A 45 24.16 5.10 -5.85
N THR A 46 22.93 4.59 -5.80
CA THR A 46 21.72 5.40 -5.79
C THR A 46 21.29 5.75 -4.36
N GLU A 47 20.99 7.04 -4.11
CA GLU A 47 20.43 7.51 -2.83
C GLU A 47 18.96 7.10 -2.66
N ASN A 48 18.25 6.79 -3.75
CA ASN A 48 16.87 6.32 -3.73
C ASN A 48 16.80 4.80 -3.47
N PRO A 49 16.22 4.37 -2.34
CA PRO A 49 16.03 2.94 -2.02
C PRO A 49 15.20 2.21 -3.08
N ASP A 50 14.30 2.89 -3.79
CA ASP A 50 13.40 2.27 -4.79
C ASP A 50 14.14 1.88 -6.08
N GLU A 51 15.37 2.35 -6.27
CA GLU A 51 16.20 2.03 -7.43
C GLU A 51 17.37 1.09 -7.08
N ALA A 52 17.61 0.89 -5.78
CA ALA A 52 18.69 0.05 -5.27
C ALA A 52 18.67 -1.38 -5.84
N TRP A 53 17.48 -1.92 -6.11
CA TRP A 53 17.32 -3.26 -6.68
C TRP A 53 17.93 -3.42 -8.08
N LYS A 54 18.04 -2.35 -8.87
CA LYS A 54 18.65 -2.41 -10.22
C LYS A 54 20.13 -2.76 -10.14
N GLU A 55 20.85 -2.20 -9.17
CA GLU A 55 22.25 -2.54 -8.92
C GLU A 55 22.39 -3.98 -8.39
N ARG A 56 21.41 -4.47 -7.62
CA ARG A 56 21.41 -5.85 -7.12
C ARG A 56 21.09 -6.88 -8.20
N LEU A 57 20.38 -6.51 -9.26
CA LEU A 57 20.20 -7.40 -10.41
C LEU A 57 21.50 -7.81 -11.07
N GLU A 58 22.55 -6.97 -11.00
CA GLU A 58 23.85 -7.30 -11.56
C GLU A 58 24.54 -8.45 -10.81
N LEU A 59 24.12 -8.76 -9.58
CA LEU A 59 24.64 -9.85 -8.78
C LEU A 59 24.08 -11.22 -9.18
N LEU A 60 22.95 -11.25 -9.89
CA LEU A 60 22.32 -12.49 -10.34
C LEU A 60 23.06 -13.04 -11.56
N ASP A 61 23.24 -14.36 -11.59
CA ASP A 61 23.69 -15.05 -12.79
C ASP A 61 22.61 -15.06 -13.89
N GLU A 62 22.98 -15.45 -15.11
CA GLU A 62 22.04 -15.43 -16.25
C GLU A 62 20.83 -16.34 -16.03
N LYS A 63 21.05 -17.48 -15.37
CA LYS A 63 19.99 -18.46 -15.09
C LYS A 63 19.02 -17.94 -14.04
N GLU A 64 19.54 -17.30 -12.99
CA GLU A 64 18.75 -16.64 -11.95
C GLU A 64 17.91 -15.49 -12.51
N LYS A 65 18.45 -14.75 -13.51
CA LYS A 65 17.69 -13.72 -14.23
C LYS A 65 16.57 -14.32 -15.08
N GLU A 66 16.84 -15.38 -15.83
CA GLU A 66 15.82 -16.10 -16.59
C GLU A 66 14.70 -16.61 -15.67
N GLU A 67 15.04 -17.22 -14.53
CA GLU A 67 14.06 -17.69 -13.54
C GLU A 67 13.24 -16.54 -12.92
N MET A 68 13.89 -15.39 -12.65
CA MET A 68 13.21 -14.19 -12.18
C MET A 68 12.21 -13.67 -13.24
N ASP A 69 12.60 -13.61 -14.50
CA ASP A 69 11.74 -13.12 -15.59
C ASP A 69 10.52 -14.03 -15.78
N GLU A 70 10.69 -15.35 -15.70
CA GLU A 70 9.59 -16.32 -15.69
C GLU A 70 8.62 -16.08 -14.51
N LEU A 71 9.18 -15.83 -13.31
CA LEU A 71 8.39 -15.51 -12.12
C LEU A 71 7.59 -14.21 -12.30
N VAL A 72 8.21 -13.17 -12.84
CA VAL A 72 7.56 -11.88 -13.10
C VAL A 72 6.44 -12.05 -14.12
N ALA A 73 6.69 -12.73 -15.23
CA ALA A 73 5.68 -13.00 -16.26
C ALA A 73 4.47 -13.75 -15.69
N ARG A 74 4.72 -14.77 -14.86
CA ARG A 74 3.66 -15.50 -14.16
C ARG A 74 2.86 -14.60 -13.22
N LYS A 75 3.54 -13.76 -12.42
CA LYS A 75 2.89 -12.85 -11.46
C LYS A 75 2.07 -11.76 -12.13
N LEU A 76 2.53 -11.24 -13.28
CA LEU A 76 1.76 -10.28 -14.08
C LEU A 76 0.45 -10.92 -14.58
N LYS A 77 0.53 -12.13 -15.14
CA LYS A 77 -0.67 -12.87 -15.56
C LYS A 77 -1.63 -13.20 -14.42
N GLU A 78 -1.09 -13.57 -13.25
CA GLU A 78 -1.91 -13.75 -12.03
C GLU A 78 -2.60 -12.44 -11.65
N THR A 79 -1.90 -11.30 -11.75
CA THR A 79 -2.45 -9.99 -11.39
C THR A 79 -3.60 -9.56 -12.30
N GLU A 80 -3.56 -9.91 -13.60
CA GLU A 80 -4.67 -9.66 -14.54
C GLU A 80 -5.98 -10.35 -14.12
N THR A 81 -5.86 -11.53 -13.49
CA THR A 81 -7.02 -12.34 -13.07
C THR A 81 -7.38 -12.17 -11.59
N ARG A 82 -6.48 -11.57 -10.81
CA ARG A 82 -6.65 -11.41 -9.36
C ARG A 82 -7.65 -10.30 -9.06
N ILE A 83 -8.74 -10.68 -8.39
CA ILE A 83 -9.67 -9.71 -7.80
C ILE A 83 -8.97 -9.04 -6.61
N LEU A 84 -8.65 -7.75 -6.75
CA LEU A 84 -8.18 -6.91 -5.65
C LEU A 84 -9.37 -6.51 -4.78
N ALA A 85 -9.81 -7.44 -3.91
CA ALA A 85 -10.81 -7.13 -2.90
C ALA A 85 -10.13 -6.41 -1.72
N TRP A 86 -10.37 -5.11 -1.62
CA TRP A 86 -10.08 -4.36 -0.40
C TRP A 86 -11.11 -4.74 0.66
N ASP A 87 -10.66 -5.19 1.83
CA ASP A 87 -11.51 -5.43 2.99
C ASP A 87 -11.52 -4.17 3.88
N PRO A 88 -12.58 -3.34 3.81
CA PRO A 88 -12.64 -2.08 4.53
C PRO A 88 -12.81 -2.31 6.03
N ASP A 89 -12.06 -1.55 6.82
CA ASP A 89 -12.26 -1.55 8.27
C ASP A 89 -13.63 -0.96 8.66
N GLU A 90 -14.01 -1.19 9.91
CA GLU A 90 -15.30 -0.76 10.46
C GLU A 90 -15.52 0.75 10.32
N TYR A 91 -14.44 1.53 10.45
CA TYR A 91 -14.47 2.98 10.26
C TYR A 91 -14.79 3.37 8.81
N THR A 92 -14.12 2.73 7.84
CA THR A 92 -14.34 2.97 6.41
C THR A 92 -15.76 2.63 6.00
N GLU A 93 -16.32 1.55 6.52
CA GLU A 93 -17.71 1.16 6.28
C GLU A 93 -18.71 2.15 6.88
N ALA A 94 -18.51 2.58 8.13
CA ALA A 94 -19.36 3.58 8.78
C ALA A 94 -19.33 4.93 8.01
N PHE A 95 -18.16 5.32 7.50
CA PHE A 95 -18.03 6.52 6.67
C PHE A 95 -18.78 6.39 5.34
N ARG A 96 -18.69 5.23 4.68
CA ARG A 96 -19.44 4.94 3.44
C ARG A 96 -20.95 4.99 3.66
N GLN A 97 -21.45 4.48 4.78
CA GLN A 97 -22.87 4.57 5.15
C GLN A 97 -23.32 6.02 5.28
N LYS A 98 -22.58 6.84 6.04
CA LYS A 98 -22.89 8.28 6.17
C LYS A 98 -22.90 8.99 4.81
N LEU A 99 -21.96 8.68 3.93
CA LEU A 99 -21.93 9.26 2.57
C LEU A 99 -23.14 8.85 1.72
N ARG A 100 -23.68 7.64 1.89
CA ARG A 100 -24.91 7.21 1.21
C ARG A 100 -26.10 8.00 1.73
N GLU A 101 -26.25 8.10 3.04
CA GLU A 101 -27.33 8.86 3.68
C GLU A 101 -27.32 10.35 3.27
N TRP A 102 -26.13 10.97 3.17
CA TRP A 102 -26.01 12.36 2.70
C TRP A 102 -26.47 12.51 1.25
N ARG A 103 -26.07 11.60 0.35
CA ARG A 103 -26.51 11.61 -1.05
C ARG A 103 -28.02 11.43 -1.20
N GLU A 104 -28.62 10.55 -0.39
CA GLU A 104 -30.07 10.35 -0.37
C GLU A 104 -30.79 11.61 0.08
N LYS A 105 -30.34 12.24 1.18
CA LYS A 105 -30.89 13.52 1.67
C LYS A 105 -30.77 14.65 0.64
N GLU A 106 -29.64 14.71 -0.07
CA GLU A 106 -29.42 15.72 -1.11
C GLU A 106 -30.35 15.51 -2.31
N ASN A 107 -30.54 14.25 -2.73
CA ASN A 107 -31.45 13.90 -3.82
C ASN A 107 -32.93 14.13 -3.44
N GLU A 108 -33.33 13.80 -2.21
CA GLU A 108 -34.66 14.12 -1.68
C GLU A 108 -34.91 15.63 -1.61
N GLY A 109 -33.89 16.41 -1.21
CA GLY A 109 -33.93 17.86 -1.22
C GLY A 109 -34.17 18.42 -2.62
N LYS A 110 -33.40 17.94 -3.62
CA LYS A 110 -33.55 18.35 -5.03
C LYS A 110 -34.91 17.96 -5.62
N ALA A 111 -35.41 16.77 -5.32
CA ALA A 111 -36.74 16.32 -5.77
C ALA A 111 -37.88 17.17 -5.18
N LYS A 112 -37.75 17.61 -3.93
CA LYS A 112 -38.72 18.50 -3.29
C LYS A 112 -38.69 19.90 -3.89
N VAL A 113 -37.50 20.45 -4.15
CA VAL A 113 -37.32 21.77 -4.80
C VAL A 113 -37.96 21.77 -6.20
N ASP A 114 -37.70 20.75 -7.02
CA ASP A 114 -38.27 20.60 -8.38
C ASP A 114 -39.81 20.44 -8.38
N GLN A 115 -40.39 19.91 -7.30
CA GLN A 115 -41.84 19.79 -7.14
C GLN A 115 -42.51 21.10 -6.68
N THR A 116 -41.80 21.96 -5.94
CA THR A 116 -42.27 23.31 -5.56
C THR A 116 -42.23 24.32 -6.71
N ASP A 117 -41.36 24.13 -7.70
CA ASP A 117 -41.22 25.02 -8.87
C ASP A 117 -42.15 24.65 -10.05
N ARG A 118 -42.95 23.57 -9.97
CA ARG A 118 -43.98 23.30 -10.99
C ARG A 118 -45.08 24.37 -10.92
N PRO A 119 -45.28 25.21 -11.96
CA PRO A 119 -46.31 26.23 -11.93
C PRO A 119 -47.68 25.56 -11.90
N LYS A 120 -48.53 25.99 -10.96
CA LYS A 120 -49.96 25.62 -10.87
C LYS A 120 -50.72 26.25 -12.05
N ALA A 121 -50.52 25.75 -13.26
CA ALA A 121 -51.33 26.12 -14.41
C ALA A 121 -52.60 25.26 -14.45
N LEU A 122 -53.73 25.96 -14.47
CA LEU A 122 -55.06 25.51 -14.88
C LEU A 122 -55.72 24.44 -13.99
N ARG A 123 -56.50 24.93 -13.03
CA ARG A 123 -57.72 24.23 -12.61
C ARG A 123 -58.82 25.26 -12.37
N ASN A 124 -59.61 25.43 -13.44
CA ASN A 124 -60.96 25.99 -13.60
C ASN A 124 -61.48 27.02 -12.59
#